data_AF-A0A2E4C108-F1
#
_entry.id   AF-A0A2E4C108-F1
#
_cell.length_a   1.000
_cell.length_b   1.000
_cell.length_c   1.000
_cell.angle_alpha   90.00
_cell.angle_beta   90.00
_cell.angle_gamma   90.00
#
_symmetry.space_group_name_H-M   'P 1'
#
loop_
_entity.id
_entity.type
_entity.pdbx_description
1 polymer ?
#
loop_
_entity_poly.entity_id
_entity_poly.type
_entity_poly.pdbx_seq_one_letter_code
_entity_poly.pdbx_strand_id
1 'polypeptide(L)'
;MTLESVMLDHSGAQPWKMKGKYLLVVLFVNLVPGPLAGQDPALLSQACDAGDMQSCDDLGLQYEAGLGVTQDLTRAVTLFQSACDGELMLGCNHLAGMYRTGAGVAQDLTAAVSLYEQACDGGMMEACANLGISYERGDGVALDVATAVGLYQRACEAGVTWTCSRLEIANGPAPGVASVSVFRIATLIVDTETSDPLGEAIVQLPRLGIRVVTDGSGRAEFAELPTGRHPIVVERAGYQVMEGYLLAPGVSEVTVPLERITLNDAQARGRVIGRVLEGGREYGVSDVDVTALTSPPISTLSDPQGRFSFNDMEPGLVEVQFQRLGYAARTTTVIVQPGGTVEIVASMSAQPIELEPIAVVVRSRRLERNGFYERGHLGDQLTRSEIVELSPIVVSSLFRGLFRTSVTIRQRLDGTPYLTGRRDCELRIYLDDFPMDDWDFDTISPDWLEGMEVYQGMFVPPQYFPDCGVLLLWTKL
;
A
#
# COMPACT_ATOMS: atom_id res chain seq x y z
N MET A 1 59.14 23.90 -6.89
CA MET A 1 58.59 23.41 -8.17
C MET A 1 57.11 23.75 -8.16
N THR A 2 56.72 24.67 -9.02
CA THR A 2 55.32 25.07 -9.25
C THR A 2 54.56 23.91 -9.86
N LEU A 3 53.40 23.55 -9.30
CA LEU A 3 52.44 22.63 -9.90
C LEU A 3 51.21 23.45 -10.28
N GLU A 4 51.07 23.66 -11.59
CA GLU A 4 49.91 24.24 -12.22
C GLU A 4 48.71 23.29 -12.11
N SER A 5 47.56 23.86 -11.79
CA SER A 5 46.26 23.21 -11.89
C SER A 5 45.88 23.03 -13.36
N VAL A 6 45.61 21.79 -13.78
CA VAL A 6 44.98 21.50 -15.07
C VAL A 6 43.60 20.90 -14.80
N MET A 7 42.56 21.69 -15.08
CA MET A 7 41.21 21.19 -15.30
C MET A 7 41.18 20.40 -16.61
N LEU A 8 40.56 19.22 -16.62
CA LEU A 8 40.19 18.54 -17.86
C LEU A 8 38.68 18.24 -17.89
N ASP A 9 38.08 18.85 -18.90
CA ASP A 9 36.70 18.84 -19.34
C ASP A 9 36.32 17.51 -20.02
N HIS A 10 35.03 17.20 -20.01
CA HIS A 10 34.39 16.05 -20.64
C HIS A 10 34.34 16.21 -22.17
N SER A 11 35.04 15.34 -22.91
CA SER A 11 34.56 14.76 -24.19
C SER A 11 35.63 13.91 -24.88
N GLY A 12 35.23 12.74 -25.38
CA GLY A 12 35.99 11.99 -26.39
C GLY A 12 36.60 10.66 -25.91
N ALA A 13 35.95 9.56 -26.28
CA ALA A 13 36.45 8.21 -26.10
C ALA A 13 37.56 7.84 -27.11
N GLN A 14 38.62 7.16 -26.63
CA GLN A 14 39.44 6.19 -27.38
C GLN A 14 39.92 5.08 -26.41
N PRO A 15 39.91 3.79 -26.81
CA PRO A 15 40.19 2.66 -25.92
C PRO A 15 41.68 2.30 -25.86
N TRP A 16 42.22 2.10 -24.67
CA TRP A 16 43.61 1.66 -24.49
C TRP A 16 43.68 0.13 -24.46
N LYS A 17 44.41 -0.47 -25.42
CA LYS A 17 44.83 -1.87 -25.37
C LYS A 17 45.96 -2.04 -24.36
N MET A 18 45.71 -2.73 -23.25
CA MET A 18 46.79 -3.21 -22.38
C MET A 18 47.12 -4.69 -22.67
N LYS A 19 48.36 -4.95 -23.06
CA LYS A 19 48.97 -6.29 -23.13
C LYS A 19 49.58 -6.60 -21.76
N GLY A 20 49.12 -7.67 -21.11
CA GLY A 20 49.83 -8.27 -19.97
C GLY A 20 48.89 -8.78 -18.88
N LYS A 21 49.09 -10.02 -18.45
CA LYS A 21 48.31 -10.70 -17.40
C LYS A 21 48.62 -10.10 -16.02
N TYR A 22 47.73 -9.24 -15.51
CA TYR A 22 47.63 -8.97 -14.08
C TYR A 22 46.16 -9.09 -13.68
N LEU A 23 45.92 -9.83 -12.60
CA LEU A 23 44.62 -9.96 -11.96
C LEU A 23 44.27 -8.60 -11.35
N LEU A 24 43.32 -7.89 -11.95
CA LEU A 24 42.74 -6.67 -11.38
C LEU A 24 41.81 -7.10 -10.24
N VAL A 25 42.34 -7.18 -9.01
CA VAL A 25 41.49 -7.21 -7.82
C VAL A 25 41.02 -5.78 -7.60
N VAL A 26 39.83 -5.45 -8.12
CA VAL A 26 39.13 -4.22 -7.75
C VAL A 26 38.59 -4.41 -6.34
N LEU A 27 39.43 -4.11 -5.35
CA LEU A 27 38.95 -3.78 -4.02
C LEU A 27 38.24 -2.44 -4.14
N PHE A 28 36.90 -2.46 -4.08
CA PHE A 28 36.12 -1.26 -3.82
C PHE A 28 36.44 -0.82 -2.38
N VAL A 29 37.52 -0.07 -2.22
CA VAL A 29 37.68 0.82 -1.07
C VAL A 29 36.81 2.01 -1.41
N ASN A 30 35.70 2.17 -0.68
CA ASN A 30 34.88 3.38 -0.72
C ASN A 30 35.75 4.57 -0.25
N LEU A 31 36.48 5.17 -1.19
CA LEU A 31 37.11 6.47 -1.02
C LEU A 31 35.99 7.51 -1.09
N VAL A 32 35.52 7.96 0.06
CA VAL A 32 34.69 9.16 0.17
C VAL A 32 35.57 10.35 -0.25
N PRO A 33 35.31 11.02 -1.39
CA PRO A 33 36.02 12.24 -1.75
C PRO A 33 35.26 13.40 -1.11
N GLY A 34 35.70 13.81 0.08
CA GLY A 34 35.20 14.98 0.82
C GLY A 34 36.30 15.58 1.71
N PRO A 35 36.14 16.82 2.23
CA PRO A 35 37.19 17.64 2.82
C PRO A 35 37.81 17.12 4.14
N LEU A 36 37.41 15.92 4.58
CA LEU A 36 37.81 15.28 5.84
C LEU A 36 39.30 14.90 5.91
N ALA A 37 39.98 14.81 4.77
CA ALA A 37 41.37 14.35 4.69
C ALA A 37 42.44 15.36 5.18
N GLY A 38 42.07 16.40 5.95
CA GLY A 38 43.02 17.47 6.30
C GLY A 38 42.86 18.16 7.66
N GLN A 39 41.89 17.77 8.50
CA GLN A 39 41.70 18.42 9.80
C GLN A 39 42.43 17.65 10.91
N ASP A 40 43.22 18.37 11.72
CA ASP A 40 43.99 17.79 12.83
C ASP A 40 43.04 17.26 13.93
N PRO A 41 43.09 15.94 14.26
CA PRO A 41 42.23 15.36 15.29
C PRO A 41 42.36 16.07 16.65
N ALA A 42 43.53 16.63 16.98
CA ALA A 42 43.72 17.38 18.22
C ALA A 42 42.94 18.70 18.23
N LEU A 43 42.84 19.37 17.08
CA LEU A 43 42.05 20.60 16.92
C LEU A 43 40.55 20.30 16.99
N LEU A 44 40.10 19.25 16.30
CA LEU A 44 38.72 18.78 16.35
C LEU A 44 38.30 18.38 17.77
N SER A 45 39.19 17.71 18.51
CA SER A 45 38.92 17.36 19.92
C SER A 45 38.72 18.61 20.77
N GLN A 46 39.57 19.63 20.64
CA GLN A 46 39.43 20.88 21.40
C GLN A 46 38.14 21.62 21.04
N ALA A 47 37.76 21.66 19.77
CA ALA A 47 36.54 22.30 19.31
C ALA A 47 35.28 21.55 19.77
N CYS A 48 35.29 20.21 19.69
CA CYS A 48 34.23 19.36 20.23
C CYS A 48 34.05 19.57 21.74
N ASP A 49 35.14 19.57 22.52
CA ASP A 49 35.12 19.84 23.96
C ASP A 49 34.61 21.25 24.29
N ALA A 50 34.76 22.20 23.36
CA ALA A 50 34.24 23.56 23.46
C ALA A 50 32.76 23.69 23.03
N GLY A 51 32.11 22.60 22.61
CA GLY A 51 30.70 22.57 22.23
C GLY A 51 30.42 22.66 20.73
N ASP A 52 31.43 22.57 19.86
CA ASP A 52 31.20 22.48 18.41
C ASP A 52 30.85 21.05 18.00
N MET A 53 29.56 20.80 17.81
CA MET A 53 29.04 19.48 17.49
C MET A 53 29.45 18.98 16.10
N GLN A 54 29.71 19.88 15.14
CA GLN A 54 30.24 19.47 13.84
C GLN A 54 31.65 18.91 14.00
N SER A 55 32.46 19.52 14.85
CA SER A 55 33.79 18.99 15.19
C SER A 55 33.71 17.64 15.93
N CYS A 56 32.68 17.43 16.76
CA CYS A 56 32.43 16.11 17.37
C CYS A 56 32.11 15.05 16.31
N ASP A 57 31.23 15.36 15.36
CA ASP A 57 30.85 14.45 14.26
C ASP A 57 32.04 14.14 13.34
N ASP A 58 32.78 15.16 12.91
CA ASP A 58 33.97 15.03 12.07
C ASP A 58 35.06 14.18 12.77
N LEU A 59 35.26 14.38 14.07
CA LEU A 59 36.18 13.55 14.87
C LEU A 59 35.67 12.11 15.01
N GLY A 60 34.36 11.93 15.15
CA GLY A 60 33.70 10.63 15.14
C GLY A 60 34.00 9.85 13.86
N LEU A 61 33.85 10.49 12.70
CA LEU A 61 34.19 9.93 11.39
C LEU A 61 35.68 9.58 11.28
N GLN A 62 36.59 10.40 11.85
CA GLN A 62 38.02 10.08 11.88
C GLN A 62 38.32 8.82 12.72
N TYR A 63 37.69 8.66 13.88
CA TYR A 63 37.82 7.45 14.70
C TYR A 63 37.13 6.24 14.07
N GLU A 64 36.02 6.42 13.36
CA GLU A 64 35.35 5.35 12.61
C GLU A 64 36.23 4.84 11.46
N ALA A 65 36.84 5.74 10.69
CA ALA A 65 37.64 5.41 9.52
C ALA A 65 39.13 5.15 9.81
N GLY A 66 39.63 5.51 11.01
CA GLY A 66 41.05 5.46 11.35
C GLY A 66 41.90 6.50 10.59
N LEU A 67 41.33 7.67 10.31
CA LEU A 67 41.98 8.75 9.56
C LEU A 67 42.65 9.72 10.52
N GLY A 68 43.99 9.80 10.52
CA GLY A 68 44.74 10.68 11.43
C GLY A 68 44.81 10.20 12.88
N VAL A 69 43.99 9.21 13.26
CA VAL A 69 43.95 8.54 14.57
C VAL A 69 43.87 7.02 14.41
N THR A 70 44.21 6.28 15.45
CA THR A 70 43.91 4.83 15.50
C THR A 70 42.40 4.63 15.50
N GLN A 71 41.90 3.76 14.62
CA GLN A 71 40.48 3.43 14.55
C GLN A 71 39.96 2.98 15.92
N ASP A 72 38.86 3.60 16.37
CA ASP A 72 38.20 3.29 17.63
C ASP A 72 36.69 3.53 17.50
N LEU A 73 35.96 2.45 17.21
CA LEU A 73 34.52 2.52 16.97
C LEU A 73 33.74 2.90 18.25
N THR A 74 34.25 2.56 19.44
CA THR A 74 33.58 2.90 20.71
C THR A 74 33.68 4.41 20.96
N ARG A 75 34.85 4.97 20.64
CA ARG A 75 35.05 6.42 20.69
C ARG A 75 34.23 7.16 19.64
N ALA A 76 34.13 6.62 18.43
CA ALA A 76 33.26 7.16 17.39
C ALA A 76 31.79 7.23 17.85
N VAL A 77 31.26 6.16 18.44
CA VAL A 77 29.90 6.15 19.03
C VAL A 77 29.71 7.26 20.06
N THR A 78 30.67 7.45 20.96
CA THR A 78 30.59 8.48 22.01
C THR A 78 30.56 9.90 21.42
N LEU A 79 31.32 10.12 20.35
CA LEU A 79 31.38 11.40 19.65
C LEU A 79 30.12 11.69 18.83
N PHE A 80 29.59 10.69 18.11
CA PHE A 80 28.32 10.82 17.40
C PHE A 80 27.15 11.02 18.38
N GLN A 81 27.17 10.36 19.54
CA GLN A 81 26.21 10.62 20.62
C GLN A 81 26.28 12.06 21.10
N SER A 82 27.49 12.57 21.37
CA SER A 82 27.67 13.97 21.79
C SER A 82 27.13 14.94 20.74
N ALA A 83 27.44 14.69 19.46
CA ALA A 83 26.93 15.49 18.34
C ALA A 83 25.40 15.45 18.22
N CYS A 84 24.80 14.26 18.37
CA CYS A 84 23.35 14.08 18.33
C CYS A 84 22.65 14.77 19.52
N ASP A 85 23.19 14.63 20.73
CA ASP A 85 22.68 15.27 21.94
C ASP A 85 22.77 16.80 21.86
N GLY A 86 23.76 17.31 21.12
CA GLY A 86 23.88 18.72 20.76
C GLY A 86 23.07 19.14 19.52
N GLU A 87 22.05 18.37 19.15
CA GLU A 87 21.10 18.64 18.07
C GLU A 87 21.69 18.66 16.65
N LEU A 88 22.89 18.10 16.44
CA LEU A 88 23.41 17.87 15.10
C LEU A 88 22.83 16.59 14.51
N MET A 89 21.91 16.74 13.54
CA MET A 89 21.21 15.60 12.94
C MET A 89 22.13 14.66 12.15
N LEU A 90 23.26 15.16 11.61
CA LEU A 90 24.32 14.33 11.02
C LEU A 90 24.82 13.31 12.05
N GLY A 91 25.14 13.77 13.27
CA GLY A 91 25.56 12.93 14.38
C GLY A 91 24.51 11.90 14.76
N CYS A 92 23.23 12.28 14.80
CA CYS A 92 22.13 11.33 15.04
C CYS A 92 22.05 10.24 13.95
N ASN A 93 22.20 10.59 12.67
CA ASN A 93 22.19 9.63 11.57
C ASN A 93 23.41 8.70 11.58
N HIS A 94 24.60 9.21 11.92
CA HIS A 94 25.80 8.39 12.08
C HIS A 94 25.67 7.43 13.25
N LEU A 95 25.21 7.91 14.41
CA LEU A 95 24.93 7.08 15.58
C LEU A 95 23.89 6.00 15.28
N ALA A 96 22.81 6.33 14.56
CA ALA A 96 21.82 5.36 14.11
C ALA A 96 22.44 4.25 13.25
N GLY A 97 23.38 4.59 12.37
CA GLY A 97 24.16 3.63 11.57
C GLY A 97 25.00 2.67 12.42
N MET A 98 25.60 3.18 13.50
CA MET A 98 26.38 2.37 14.45
C MET A 98 25.49 1.38 15.20
N TYR A 99 24.33 1.82 15.71
CA TYR A 99 23.34 0.92 16.34
C TYR A 99 22.74 -0.10 15.35
N ARG A 100 22.48 0.30 14.09
CA ARG A 100 21.94 -0.60 13.06
C ARG A 100 22.92 -1.73 12.72
N THR A 101 24.22 -1.44 12.69
CA THR A 101 25.26 -2.41 12.30
C THR A 101 25.91 -3.12 13.48
N GLY A 102 25.78 -2.60 14.70
CA GLY A 102 26.51 -3.08 15.88
C GLY A 102 28.01 -2.72 15.86
N ALA A 103 28.39 -1.66 15.13
CA ALA A 103 29.76 -1.19 15.07
C ALA A 103 30.08 -0.35 16.31
N GLY A 104 31.04 -0.79 17.15
CA GLY A 104 31.44 -0.05 18.36
C GLY A 104 30.41 0.00 19.50
N VAL A 105 29.20 -0.51 19.26
CA VAL A 105 28.08 -0.60 20.22
C VAL A 105 27.30 -1.89 19.98
N ALA A 106 26.56 -2.38 20.97
CA ALA A 106 25.65 -3.49 20.74
C ALA A 106 24.60 -3.13 19.68
N GLN A 107 24.33 -4.05 18.76
CA GLN A 107 23.30 -3.84 17.75
C GLN A 107 21.94 -3.64 18.40
N ASP A 108 21.27 -2.55 18.06
CA ASP A 108 19.92 -2.23 18.52
C ASP A 108 19.16 -1.52 17.39
N LEU A 109 18.33 -2.28 16.69
CA LEU A 109 17.58 -1.76 15.55
C LEU A 109 16.48 -0.77 15.97
N THR A 110 15.93 -0.90 17.18
CA THR A 110 14.90 0.01 17.68
C THR A 110 15.50 1.36 18.07
N ALA A 111 16.68 1.34 18.71
CA ALA A 111 17.44 2.58 18.95
C ALA A 111 17.85 3.26 17.64
N ALA A 112 18.28 2.48 16.63
CA ALA A 112 18.61 3.01 15.32
C ALA A 112 17.41 3.71 14.64
N VAL A 113 16.21 3.10 14.69
CA VAL A 113 15.01 3.73 14.13
C VAL A 113 14.66 5.02 14.85
N SER A 114 14.67 5.05 16.18
CA SER A 114 14.38 6.27 16.94
C SER A 114 15.33 7.42 16.57
N LEU A 115 16.61 7.12 16.34
CA LEU A 115 17.61 8.11 15.95
C LEU A 115 17.45 8.55 14.48
N TYR A 116 17.09 7.63 13.56
CA TYR A 116 16.75 8.00 12.18
C TYR A 116 15.48 8.84 12.10
N GLU A 117 14.45 8.56 12.92
CA GLU A 117 13.25 9.39 13.07
C GLU A 117 13.60 10.79 13.53
N GLN A 118 14.36 10.91 14.62
CA GLN A 118 14.83 12.19 15.15
C GLN A 118 15.61 13.00 14.08
N ALA A 119 16.56 12.36 13.38
CA ALA A 119 17.34 13.02 12.34
C ALA A 119 16.49 13.42 11.11
N CYS A 120 15.53 12.58 10.73
CA CYS A 120 14.60 12.86 9.63
C CYS A 120 13.68 14.05 9.95
N ASP A 121 13.13 14.10 11.16
CA ASP A 121 12.27 15.19 11.62
C ASP A 121 13.06 16.49 11.83
N GLY A 122 14.35 16.38 12.17
CA GLY A 122 15.31 17.49 12.15
C GLY A 122 15.76 17.92 10.76
N GLY A 123 15.20 17.36 9.68
CA GLY A 123 15.40 17.80 8.31
C GLY A 123 16.52 17.08 7.55
N MET A 124 17.16 16.06 8.12
CA MET A 124 18.18 15.27 7.43
C MET A 124 17.53 14.21 6.53
N MET A 125 17.54 14.45 5.23
CA MET A 125 16.79 13.65 4.26
C MET A 125 17.45 12.29 4.00
N GLU A 126 18.77 12.18 4.14
CA GLU A 126 19.47 10.90 4.18
C GLU A 126 19.00 10.03 5.35
N ALA A 127 18.65 10.63 6.49
CA ALA A 127 18.10 9.90 7.62
C ALA A 127 16.66 9.45 7.35
N CYS A 128 15.83 10.28 6.69
CA CYS A 128 14.51 9.86 6.21
C CYS A 128 14.62 8.66 5.26
N ALA A 129 15.62 8.66 4.39
CA ALA A 129 15.88 7.54 3.49
C ALA A 129 16.26 6.25 4.25
N ASN A 130 17.15 6.35 5.25
CA ASN A 130 17.54 5.22 6.08
C ASN A 130 16.38 4.70 6.96
N LEU A 131 15.52 5.60 7.43
CA LEU A 131 14.28 5.25 8.11
C LEU A 131 13.33 4.49 7.17
N GLY A 132 13.21 4.94 5.91
CA GLY A 132 12.45 4.25 4.87
C GLY A 132 12.93 2.81 4.65
N ILE A 133 14.24 2.58 4.68
CA ILE A 133 14.81 1.21 4.61
C ILE A 133 14.35 0.35 5.79
N SER A 134 14.30 0.94 6.97
CA SER A 134 13.93 0.24 8.20
C SER A 134 12.46 -0.21 8.16
N TYR A 135 11.55 0.67 7.72
CA TYR A 135 10.15 0.33 7.48
C TYR A 135 9.92 -0.65 6.33
N GLU A 136 10.71 -0.58 5.25
CA GLU A 136 10.63 -1.51 4.11
C GLU A 136 11.02 -2.95 4.52
N ARG A 137 12.01 -3.08 5.43
CA ARG A 137 12.55 -4.38 5.85
C ARG A 137 11.94 -4.91 7.15
N GLY A 138 11.26 -4.06 7.92
CA GLY A 138 10.84 -4.38 9.28
C GLY A 138 12.03 -4.45 10.26
N ASP A 139 13.09 -3.68 10.02
CA ASP A 139 14.29 -3.66 10.88
C ASP A 139 14.03 -2.70 12.06
N GLY A 140 13.80 -3.23 13.26
CA GLY A 140 13.59 -2.42 14.47
C GLY A 140 12.22 -1.75 14.59
N VAL A 141 11.40 -1.86 13.54
CA VAL A 141 9.99 -1.43 13.45
C VAL A 141 9.15 -2.46 12.71
N ALA A 142 7.82 -2.37 12.82
CA ALA A 142 6.93 -3.20 12.03
C ALA A 142 7.11 -2.88 10.53
N LEU A 143 7.12 -3.92 9.69
CA LEU A 143 7.17 -3.75 8.24
C LEU A 143 5.96 -2.93 7.77
N ASP A 144 6.24 -1.78 7.16
CA ASP A 144 5.24 -0.85 6.62
C ASP A 144 5.78 -0.16 5.37
N VAL A 145 5.44 -0.75 4.22
CA VAL A 145 5.88 -0.26 2.91
C VAL A 145 5.28 1.13 2.60
N ALA A 146 4.10 1.45 3.11
CA ALA A 146 3.46 2.74 2.84
C ALA A 146 4.20 3.89 3.55
N THR A 147 4.60 3.66 4.80
CA THR A 147 5.44 4.60 5.54
C THR A 147 6.83 4.73 4.89
N ALA A 148 7.43 3.62 4.46
CA ALA A 148 8.71 3.65 3.73
C ALA A 148 8.64 4.48 2.44
N VAL A 149 7.56 4.31 1.66
CA VAL A 149 7.27 5.10 0.47
C VAL A 149 7.19 6.60 0.78
N GLY A 150 6.42 7.00 1.80
CA GLY A 150 6.29 8.41 2.16
C GLY A 150 7.63 9.05 2.55
N LEU A 151 8.49 8.28 3.22
CA LEU A 151 9.83 8.69 3.60
C LEU A 151 10.78 8.80 2.40
N TYR A 152 10.75 7.84 1.48
CA TYR A 152 11.51 7.94 0.23
C TYR A 152 11.06 9.11 -0.63
N GLN A 153 9.75 9.43 -0.65
CA GLN A 153 9.21 10.57 -1.38
C GLN A 153 9.78 11.88 -0.87
N ARG A 154 9.72 12.10 0.45
CA ARG A 154 10.32 13.27 1.11
C ARG A 154 11.82 13.39 0.78
N ALA A 155 12.55 12.29 0.86
CA ALA A 155 14.00 12.29 0.58
C ALA A 155 14.32 12.57 -0.90
N CYS A 156 13.53 12.02 -1.83
CA CYS A 156 13.69 12.23 -3.27
C CYS A 156 13.40 13.69 -3.65
N GLU A 157 12.30 14.26 -3.15
CA GLU A 157 11.92 15.66 -3.36
C GLU A 157 12.98 16.63 -2.86
N ALA A 158 13.72 16.25 -1.82
CA ALA A 158 14.83 17.02 -1.27
C ALA A 158 16.21 16.73 -1.92
N GLY A 159 16.27 15.88 -2.96
CA GLY A 159 17.47 15.66 -3.76
C GLY A 159 18.30 14.42 -3.42
N VAL A 160 17.83 13.52 -2.54
CA VAL A 160 18.49 12.24 -2.26
C VAL A 160 18.22 11.26 -3.40
N THR A 161 18.99 11.37 -4.48
CA THR A 161 18.71 10.79 -5.81
C THR A 161 18.43 9.28 -5.82
N TRP A 162 19.12 8.48 -5.00
CA TRP A 162 18.91 7.03 -4.96
C TRP A 162 17.54 6.62 -4.40
N THR A 163 16.92 7.48 -3.58
CA THR A 163 15.56 7.24 -3.06
C THR A 163 14.49 7.40 -4.13
N CYS A 164 14.74 8.23 -5.16
CA CYS A 164 13.85 8.36 -6.31
C CYS A 164 13.74 7.03 -7.07
N SER A 165 14.86 6.36 -7.32
CA SER A 165 14.85 5.03 -7.94
C SER A 165 14.18 3.97 -7.05
N ARG A 166 14.20 4.16 -5.72
CA ARG A 166 13.55 3.27 -4.77
C ARG A 166 12.04 3.51 -4.69
N LEU A 167 11.58 4.76 -4.88
CA LEU A 167 10.18 5.09 -5.13
C LEU A 167 9.67 4.51 -6.43
N GLU A 168 10.47 4.54 -7.51
CA GLU A 168 10.10 3.92 -8.79
C GLU A 168 9.87 2.41 -8.66
N ILE A 169 10.53 1.76 -7.69
CA ILE A 169 10.34 0.34 -7.38
C ILE A 169 9.16 0.12 -6.42
N ALA A 170 8.94 1.03 -5.47
CA ALA A 170 7.94 0.89 -4.41
C ALA A 170 6.53 1.41 -4.77
N ASN A 171 6.45 2.42 -5.64
CA ASN A 171 5.23 2.97 -6.22
C ASN A 171 5.30 2.83 -7.74
N GLY A 172 4.33 2.13 -8.34
CA GLY A 172 3.93 2.47 -9.71
C GLY A 172 3.61 3.99 -9.78
N PRO A 173 3.76 4.65 -10.95
CA PRO A 173 4.03 6.09 -11.00
C PRO A 173 2.91 6.94 -10.40
N ALA A 174 3.30 7.92 -9.57
CA ALA A 174 2.45 9.03 -9.15
C ALA A 174 2.25 10.04 -10.30
N PRO A 175 1.12 10.78 -10.34
CA PRO A 175 0.78 11.63 -11.48
C PRO A 175 1.63 12.91 -11.47
N GLY A 176 2.39 13.15 -12.55
CA GLY A 176 2.97 14.47 -12.85
C GLY A 176 4.47 14.54 -13.09
N VAL A 177 5.22 13.43 -12.99
CA VAL A 177 6.65 13.40 -13.36
C VAL A 177 6.82 12.44 -14.55
N ALA A 178 7.59 12.88 -15.55
CA ALA A 178 7.81 12.30 -16.88
C ALA A 178 7.38 10.83 -17.05
N SER A 179 6.42 10.60 -17.95
CA SER A 179 5.92 9.30 -18.42
C SER A 179 6.93 8.17 -18.24
N VAL A 180 6.66 7.22 -17.33
CA VAL A 180 7.27 5.89 -17.40
C VAL A 180 6.99 5.39 -18.81
N SER A 181 8.05 5.33 -19.62
CA SER A 181 7.92 4.83 -20.97
C SER A 181 7.59 3.34 -20.85
N VAL A 182 6.33 3.01 -21.06
CA VAL A 182 5.86 1.63 -21.11
C VAL A 182 6.03 1.13 -22.54
N PHE A 183 6.61 -0.06 -22.68
CA PHE A 183 6.92 -0.64 -23.97
C PHE A 183 6.05 -1.87 -24.22
N ARG A 184 5.61 -2.00 -25.48
CA ARG A 184 5.03 -3.25 -25.95
C ARG A 184 6.14 -4.22 -26.31
N ILE A 185 6.15 -5.37 -25.66
CA ILE A 185 7.08 -6.46 -25.98
C ILE A 185 6.27 -7.71 -26.24
N ALA A 186 6.54 -8.37 -27.36
CA ALA A 186 6.02 -9.70 -27.64
C ALA A 186 7.09 -10.75 -27.34
N THR A 187 6.67 -11.92 -26.86
CA THR A 187 7.51 -13.11 -26.78
C THR A 187 6.91 -14.21 -27.64
N LEU A 188 7.76 -14.89 -28.41
CA LEU A 188 7.38 -16.07 -29.18
C LEU A 188 7.94 -17.31 -28.50
N ILE A 189 7.07 -18.15 -27.97
CA ILE A 189 7.46 -19.40 -27.30
C ILE A 189 7.48 -20.53 -28.34
N VAL A 190 8.60 -21.23 -28.46
CA VAL A 190 8.80 -22.28 -29.46
C VAL A 190 9.39 -23.54 -28.86
N ASP A 191 9.17 -24.66 -29.53
CA ASP A 191 9.85 -25.91 -29.25
C ASP A 191 11.34 -25.82 -29.64
N THR A 192 12.25 -26.19 -28.75
CA THR A 192 13.70 -26.13 -29.02
C THR A 192 14.12 -27.00 -30.23
N GLU A 193 13.46 -28.14 -30.44
CA GLU A 193 13.84 -29.09 -31.50
C GLU A 193 13.14 -28.77 -32.82
N THR A 194 11.82 -28.56 -32.79
CA THR A 194 11.02 -28.39 -34.01
C THR A 194 10.88 -26.93 -34.43
N SER A 195 11.15 -25.98 -33.53
CA SER A 195 10.83 -24.55 -33.70
C SER A 195 9.33 -24.27 -33.90
N ASP A 196 8.46 -25.24 -33.61
CA ASP A 196 7.02 -25.05 -33.70
C ASP A 196 6.55 -24.10 -32.59
N PRO A 197 5.61 -23.18 -32.88
CA PRO A 197 5.04 -22.29 -31.88
C PRO A 197 4.25 -23.06 -30.83
N LEU A 198 4.40 -22.64 -29.57
CA LEU A 198 3.81 -23.31 -28.42
C LEU A 198 2.71 -22.46 -27.77
N GLY A 199 1.45 -22.76 -28.12
CA GLY A 199 0.28 -22.23 -27.41
C GLY A 199 0.09 -22.83 -26.02
N GLU A 200 -0.70 -22.14 -25.19
CA GLU A 200 -0.99 -22.52 -23.79
C GLU A 200 0.25 -22.54 -22.87
N ALA A 201 1.33 -21.90 -23.28
CA ALA A 201 2.46 -21.61 -22.40
C ALA A 201 2.11 -20.42 -21.51
N ILE A 202 2.51 -20.46 -20.26
CA ILE A 202 2.35 -19.37 -19.31
C ILE A 202 3.68 -18.65 -19.17
N VAL A 203 3.67 -17.36 -19.47
CA VAL A 203 4.80 -16.45 -19.28
C VAL A 203 4.49 -15.57 -18.06
N GLN A 204 5.32 -15.67 -17.04
CA GLN A 204 5.17 -14.95 -15.77
C GLN A 204 6.29 -13.93 -15.61
N LEU A 205 5.93 -12.73 -15.14
CA LEU A 205 6.86 -11.73 -14.65
C LEU A 205 6.66 -11.59 -13.14
N PRO A 206 7.35 -12.41 -12.32
CA PRO A 206 7.05 -12.56 -10.90
C PRO A 206 7.16 -11.26 -10.12
N ARG A 207 8.08 -10.36 -10.51
CA ARG A 207 8.23 -9.05 -9.86
C ARG A 207 7.10 -8.07 -10.13
N LEU A 208 6.40 -8.24 -11.26
CA LEU A 208 5.29 -7.38 -11.66
C LEU A 208 3.92 -8.02 -11.40
N GLY A 209 3.89 -9.28 -10.96
CA GLY A 209 2.63 -10.04 -10.84
C GLY A 209 1.90 -10.26 -12.17
N ILE A 210 2.57 -10.04 -13.31
CA ILE A 210 1.97 -10.19 -14.64
C ILE A 210 2.08 -11.65 -15.07
N ARG A 211 0.99 -12.17 -15.63
CA ARG A 211 0.91 -13.52 -16.16
C ARG A 211 0.14 -13.50 -17.47
N VAL A 212 0.75 -14.01 -18.53
CA VAL A 212 0.16 -14.05 -19.87
C VAL A 212 0.21 -15.47 -20.38
N VAL A 213 -0.89 -15.92 -20.98
CA VAL A 213 -0.95 -17.23 -21.67
C VAL A 213 -0.72 -16.98 -23.15
N THR A 214 0.13 -17.80 -23.78
CA THR A 214 0.37 -17.71 -25.22
C THR A 214 -0.86 -18.13 -26.00
N ASP A 215 -1.11 -17.42 -27.10
CA ASP A 215 -2.13 -17.80 -28.07
C ASP A 215 -1.74 -19.05 -28.89
N GLY A 216 -2.60 -19.50 -29.80
CA GLY A 216 -2.32 -20.65 -30.66
C GLY A 216 -1.11 -20.48 -31.60
N SER A 217 -0.57 -19.26 -31.72
CA SER A 217 0.66 -18.96 -32.46
C SER A 217 1.91 -18.88 -31.57
N GLY A 218 1.78 -19.24 -30.28
CA GLY A 218 2.86 -19.20 -29.31
C GLY A 218 3.25 -17.79 -28.87
N ARG A 219 2.44 -16.77 -29.20
CA ARG A 219 2.73 -15.37 -28.88
C ARG A 219 2.13 -14.98 -27.55
N ALA A 220 2.92 -14.29 -26.73
CA ALA A 220 2.48 -13.59 -25.52
C ALA A 220 2.89 -12.12 -25.62
N GLU A 221 1.94 -11.21 -25.45
CA GLU A 221 2.17 -9.76 -25.55
C GLU A 221 2.06 -9.08 -24.18
N PHE A 222 3.00 -8.20 -23.91
CA PHE A 222 3.03 -7.33 -22.74
C PHE A 222 2.77 -5.91 -23.18
N ALA A 223 1.58 -5.37 -22.90
CA ALA A 223 1.15 -4.07 -23.41
C ALA A 223 1.85 -2.88 -22.71
N GLU A 224 2.20 -3.04 -21.44
CA GLU A 224 2.69 -1.95 -20.59
C GLU A 224 3.89 -2.39 -19.73
N LEU A 225 5.00 -2.79 -20.38
CA LEU A 225 6.20 -3.16 -19.63
C LEU A 225 7.01 -1.91 -19.23
N PRO A 226 7.29 -1.66 -17.95
CA PRO A 226 8.18 -0.57 -17.54
C PRO A 226 9.58 -0.76 -18.11
N THR A 227 10.32 0.33 -18.33
CA THR A 227 11.76 0.26 -18.66
C THR A 227 12.52 -0.56 -17.62
N GLY A 228 13.38 -1.48 -18.04
CA GLY A 228 14.23 -2.25 -17.14
C GLY A 228 14.41 -3.71 -17.55
N ARG A 229 15.07 -4.46 -16.65
CA ARG A 229 15.30 -5.90 -16.78
C ARG A 229 14.30 -6.66 -15.91
N HIS A 230 13.44 -7.43 -16.54
CA HIS A 230 12.38 -8.16 -15.87
C HIS A 230 12.67 -9.65 -15.91
N PRO A 231 12.80 -10.34 -14.76
CA PRO A 231 12.88 -11.80 -14.76
C PRO A 231 11.59 -12.38 -15.34
N ILE A 232 11.72 -13.44 -16.12
CA ILE A 232 10.59 -14.21 -16.63
C ILE A 232 10.70 -15.67 -16.25
N VAL A 233 9.55 -16.29 -16.01
CA VAL A 233 9.41 -17.73 -15.87
C VAL A 233 8.41 -18.20 -16.92
N VAL A 234 8.80 -19.19 -17.73
CA VAL A 234 7.95 -19.76 -18.76
C VAL A 234 7.69 -21.23 -18.47
N GLU A 235 6.41 -21.59 -18.46
CA GLU A 235 5.94 -22.93 -18.15
C GLU A 235 4.98 -23.42 -19.23
N ARG A 236 5.06 -24.70 -19.59
CA ARG A 236 4.09 -25.36 -20.45
C ARG A 236 4.01 -26.84 -20.11
N ALA A 237 2.82 -27.44 -20.21
CA ALA A 237 2.64 -28.87 -19.97
C ALA A 237 3.51 -29.70 -20.92
N GLY A 238 4.32 -30.61 -20.36
CA GLY A 238 5.24 -31.47 -21.12
C GLY A 238 6.58 -30.82 -21.48
N TYR A 239 6.86 -29.61 -20.99
CA TYR A 239 8.11 -28.88 -21.23
C TYR A 239 8.78 -28.48 -19.91
N GLN A 240 10.11 -28.39 -19.93
CA GLN A 240 10.88 -27.91 -18.79
C GLN A 240 10.56 -26.44 -18.51
N VAL A 241 10.54 -26.08 -17.22
CA VAL A 241 10.40 -24.70 -16.78
C VAL A 241 11.64 -23.93 -17.19
N MET A 242 11.45 -22.77 -17.83
CA MET A 242 12.53 -21.91 -18.28
C MET A 242 12.53 -20.61 -17.49
N GLU A 243 13.69 -20.24 -16.95
CA GLU A 243 13.91 -18.95 -16.30
C GLU A 243 14.79 -18.05 -17.16
N GLY A 244 14.38 -16.79 -17.34
CA GLY A 244 15.05 -15.86 -18.23
C GLY A 244 14.83 -14.41 -17.84
N TYR A 245 15.13 -13.50 -18.78
CA TYR A 245 14.91 -12.06 -18.59
C TYR A 245 14.39 -11.40 -19.87
N LEU A 246 13.46 -10.47 -19.72
CA LEU A 246 13.07 -9.50 -20.74
C LEU A 246 13.70 -8.15 -20.44
N LEU A 247 14.09 -7.43 -21.49
CA LEU A 247 14.64 -6.08 -21.40
C LEU A 247 13.66 -5.10 -22.05
N ALA A 248 13.36 -3.99 -21.38
CA ALA A 248 12.55 -2.89 -21.91
C ALA A 248 13.33 -1.55 -21.87
N PRO A 249 13.38 -0.78 -22.96
CA PRO A 249 13.07 -1.22 -24.31
C PRO A 249 14.05 -2.31 -24.75
N GLY A 250 13.53 -3.35 -25.38
CA GLY A 250 14.30 -4.45 -25.95
C GLY A 250 13.92 -4.67 -27.41
N VAL A 251 14.29 -5.82 -27.96
CA VAL A 251 13.76 -6.25 -29.27
C VAL A 251 12.24 -6.37 -29.15
N SER A 252 11.50 -5.91 -30.15
CA SER A 252 10.04 -5.92 -30.17
C SER A 252 9.44 -7.32 -30.01
N GLU A 253 10.21 -8.35 -30.38
CA GLU A 253 9.84 -9.75 -30.26
C GLU A 253 11.04 -10.58 -29.78
N VAL A 254 10.87 -11.31 -28.68
CA VAL A 254 11.90 -12.18 -28.10
C VAL A 254 11.47 -13.65 -28.25
N THR A 255 12.27 -14.45 -28.94
CA THR A 255 12.03 -15.89 -29.03
C THR A 255 12.54 -16.59 -27.78
N VAL A 256 11.69 -17.41 -27.18
CA VAL A 256 12.00 -18.20 -25.98
C VAL A 256 11.82 -19.69 -26.32
N PRO A 257 12.92 -20.46 -26.43
CA PRO A 257 12.84 -21.89 -26.70
C PRO A 257 12.53 -22.67 -25.41
N LEU A 258 11.64 -23.65 -25.50
CA LEU A 258 11.34 -24.62 -24.43
C LEU A 258 11.76 -26.02 -24.83
N GLU A 259 12.44 -26.70 -23.91
CA GLU A 259 12.87 -28.08 -24.08
C GLU A 259 11.79 -29.05 -23.57
N ARG A 260 11.49 -30.11 -24.34
CA ARG A 260 10.52 -31.14 -23.93
C ARG A 260 11.03 -31.93 -22.73
N ILE A 261 10.14 -32.27 -21.81
CA ILE A 261 10.49 -33.24 -20.76
C ILE A 261 10.54 -34.63 -21.38
N THR A 262 11.66 -35.33 -21.20
CA THR A 262 11.79 -36.75 -21.53
C THR A 262 11.08 -37.59 -20.45
N LEU A 263 9.79 -37.84 -20.65
CA LEU A 263 8.97 -38.64 -19.75
C LEU A 263 8.75 -40.06 -20.30
N ASN A 264 8.74 -41.05 -19.41
CA ASN A 264 8.37 -42.42 -19.75
C ASN A 264 6.87 -42.55 -20.11
N ASP A 265 6.03 -41.66 -19.60
CA ASP A 265 4.61 -41.55 -19.93
C ASP A 265 4.20 -40.07 -19.96
N ALA A 266 4.14 -39.50 -21.15
CA ALA A 266 3.72 -38.11 -21.36
C ALA A 266 2.24 -37.86 -21.04
N GLN A 267 1.44 -38.91 -20.85
CA GLN A 267 0.03 -38.84 -20.48
C GLN A 267 -0.23 -39.18 -19.01
N ALA A 268 0.83 -39.38 -18.22
CA ALA A 268 0.69 -39.65 -16.79
C ALA A 268 -0.18 -38.57 -16.13
N ARG A 269 -1.25 -38.98 -15.44
CA ARG A 269 -2.17 -38.06 -14.77
C ARG A 269 -1.45 -37.34 -13.63
N GLY A 270 -1.71 -36.04 -13.50
CA GLY A 270 -1.15 -35.19 -12.45
C GLY A 270 -2.09 -35.03 -11.26
N ARG A 271 -1.64 -34.21 -10.30
CA ARG A 271 -2.40 -33.86 -9.10
C ARG A 271 -2.38 -32.36 -8.87
N VAL A 272 -3.50 -31.80 -8.44
CA VAL A 272 -3.57 -30.42 -7.96
C VAL A 272 -3.94 -30.47 -6.50
N ILE A 273 -3.12 -29.87 -5.64
CA ILE A 273 -3.39 -29.72 -4.21
C ILE A 273 -3.37 -28.24 -3.86
N GLY A 274 -3.94 -27.86 -2.73
CA GLY A 274 -3.80 -26.48 -2.30
C GLY A 274 -4.42 -26.16 -0.96
N ARG A 275 -4.28 -24.88 -0.60
CA ARG A 275 -4.89 -24.27 0.58
C ARG A 275 -5.62 -22.99 0.21
N VAL A 276 -6.78 -22.80 0.81
CA VAL A 276 -7.55 -21.56 0.77
C VAL A 276 -7.41 -20.85 2.11
N LEU A 277 -6.95 -19.60 2.08
CA LEU A 277 -6.59 -18.80 3.24
C LEU A 277 -7.42 -17.51 3.31
N GLU A 278 -7.66 -16.99 4.51
CA GLU A 278 -8.39 -15.74 4.72
C GLU A 278 -7.44 -14.55 4.85
N GLY A 279 -7.57 -13.55 3.96
CA GLY A 279 -6.93 -12.24 4.12
C GLY A 279 -5.41 -12.25 4.34
N GLY A 280 -4.67 -13.18 3.71
CA GLY A 280 -3.22 -13.30 3.87
C GLY A 280 -2.75 -13.85 5.22
N ARG A 281 -3.65 -14.36 6.07
CA ARG A 281 -3.34 -15.04 7.33
C ARG A 281 -3.24 -16.56 7.13
N GLU A 282 -2.62 -17.29 8.05
CA GLU A 282 -2.52 -18.76 7.99
C GLU A 282 -3.83 -19.53 8.28
N TYR A 283 -4.93 -18.81 8.55
CA TYR A 283 -6.23 -19.41 8.82
C TYR A 283 -6.85 -19.98 7.54
N GLY A 284 -7.14 -21.28 7.58
CA GLY A 284 -7.81 -21.99 6.50
C GLY A 284 -9.29 -21.63 6.39
N VAL A 285 -9.78 -21.51 5.16
CA VAL A 285 -11.18 -21.21 4.85
C VAL A 285 -11.87 -22.53 4.48
N SER A 286 -12.75 -23.02 5.33
CA SER A 286 -13.54 -24.24 5.08
C SER A 286 -14.66 -24.02 4.06
N ASP A 287 -15.22 -25.11 3.52
CA ASP A 287 -16.44 -25.10 2.71
C ASP A 287 -16.38 -24.17 1.50
N VAL A 288 -15.18 -23.97 0.95
CA VAL A 288 -14.99 -23.29 -0.33
C VAL A 288 -15.21 -24.31 -1.42
N ASP A 289 -16.14 -24.03 -2.32
CA ASP A 289 -16.30 -24.78 -3.55
C ASP A 289 -15.11 -24.48 -4.46
N VAL A 290 -14.23 -25.47 -4.59
CA VAL A 290 -13.10 -25.44 -5.50
C VAL A 290 -13.48 -26.28 -6.71
N THR A 291 -13.57 -25.65 -7.87
CA THR A 291 -13.94 -26.29 -9.13
C THR A 291 -12.82 -26.16 -10.15
N ALA A 292 -12.29 -27.28 -10.62
CA ALA A 292 -11.45 -27.34 -11.80
C ALA A 292 -12.34 -27.37 -13.05
N LEU A 293 -12.20 -26.36 -13.92
CA LEU A 293 -12.98 -26.18 -15.15
C LEU A 293 -12.47 -27.07 -16.29
N THR A 294 -12.40 -28.37 -16.03
CA THR A 294 -12.14 -29.41 -17.04
C THR A 294 -13.42 -29.74 -17.83
N SER A 295 -13.33 -30.65 -18.80
CA SER A 295 -14.49 -31.19 -19.52
C SER A 295 -14.62 -32.69 -19.27
N PRO A 296 -15.50 -33.15 -18.35
CA PRO A 296 -16.42 -32.37 -17.52
C PRO A 296 -15.73 -31.66 -16.33
N PRO A 297 -16.35 -30.61 -15.74
CA PRO A 297 -15.80 -29.95 -14.56
C PRO A 297 -15.76 -30.89 -13.35
N ILE A 298 -14.74 -30.74 -12.51
CA ILE A 298 -14.58 -31.53 -11.29
C ILE A 298 -14.54 -30.56 -10.12
N SER A 299 -15.36 -30.80 -9.09
CA SER A 299 -15.43 -29.95 -7.90
C SER A 299 -15.14 -30.71 -6.61
N THR A 300 -14.67 -29.98 -5.61
CA THR A 300 -14.41 -30.46 -4.25
C THR A 300 -14.60 -29.31 -3.24
N LEU A 301 -14.73 -29.63 -1.97
CA LEU A 301 -14.81 -28.65 -0.89
C LEU A 301 -13.49 -28.58 -0.12
N SER A 302 -13.10 -27.38 0.30
CA SER A 302 -11.99 -27.21 1.22
C SER A 302 -12.32 -27.73 2.63
N ASP A 303 -11.35 -28.37 3.27
CA ASP A 303 -11.46 -28.86 4.64
C ASP A 303 -11.37 -27.72 5.69
N PRO A 304 -11.53 -27.99 7.00
CA PRO A 304 -11.40 -26.97 8.05
C PRO A 304 -10.03 -26.27 8.11
N GLN A 305 -8.97 -26.85 7.53
CA GLN A 305 -7.65 -26.25 7.41
C GLN A 305 -7.45 -25.54 6.06
N GLY A 306 -8.51 -25.43 5.27
CA GLY A 306 -8.58 -24.83 3.95
C GLY A 306 -8.01 -25.70 2.85
N ARG A 307 -7.70 -26.98 3.09
CA ARG A 307 -7.02 -27.85 2.13
C ARG A 307 -7.99 -28.46 1.14
N PHE A 308 -7.53 -28.63 -0.11
CA PHE A 308 -8.27 -29.33 -1.15
C PHE A 308 -7.32 -30.13 -2.05
N SER A 309 -7.87 -31.09 -2.81
CA SER A 309 -7.10 -31.84 -3.79
C SER A 309 -7.96 -32.38 -4.93
N PHE A 310 -7.42 -32.33 -6.14
CA PHE A 310 -7.86 -33.07 -7.31
C PHE A 310 -6.80 -34.09 -7.70
N ASN A 311 -7.20 -35.36 -7.72
CA ASN A 311 -6.34 -36.47 -8.18
C ASN A 311 -6.69 -36.81 -9.64
N ASP A 312 -5.77 -37.47 -10.32
CA ASP A 312 -5.96 -38.01 -11.69
C ASP A 312 -6.28 -36.95 -12.76
N MET A 313 -5.68 -35.76 -12.62
CA MET A 313 -5.86 -34.63 -13.52
C MET A 313 -5.18 -34.84 -14.86
N GLU A 314 -5.82 -34.43 -15.96
CA GLU A 314 -5.18 -34.40 -17.27
C GLU A 314 -4.04 -33.39 -17.29
N PRO A 315 -2.87 -33.74 -17.85
CA PRO A 315 -1.81 -32.77 -18.06
C PRO A 315 -2.27 -31.67 -19.01
N GLY A 316 -1.98 -30.42 -18.67
CA GLY A 316 -2.44 -29.28 -19.46
C GLY A 316 -2.74 -28.05 -18.63
N LEU A 317 -3.26 -27.04 -19.31
CA LEU A 317 -3.76 -25.81 -18.69
C LEU A 317 -5.11 -26.08 -18.01
N VAL A 318 -5.21 -25.81 -16.71
CA VAL A 318 -6.44 -25.99 -15.95
C VAL A 318 -6.79 -24.70 -15.22
N GLU A 319 -8.00 -24.22 -15.45
CA GLU A 319 -8.57 -23.11 -14.69
C GLU A 319 -9.27 -23.65 -13.43
N VAL A 320 -8.96 -23.06 -12.28
CA VAL A 320 -9.47 -23.45 -10.96
C VAL A 320 -10.19 -22.27 -10.35
N GLN A 321 -11.48 -22.45 -10.12
CA GLN A 321 -12.38 -21.48 -9.54
C GLN A 321 -12.60 -21.77 -8.05
N PHE A 322 -12.67 -20.72 -7.24
CA PHE A 322 -12.92 -20.75 -5.81
C PHE A 322 -14.16 -19.92 -5.52
N GLN A 323 -15.20 -20.53 -4.95
CA GLN A 323 -16.46 -19.86 -4.60
C GLN A 323 -16.86 -20.19 -3.17
N ARG A 324 -17.24 -19.17 -2.41
CA ARG A 324 -17.84 -19.30 -1.09
C ARG A 324 -18.74 -18.10 -0.82
N LEU A 325 -19.92 -18.34 -0.24
CA LEU A 325 -20.83 -17.26 0.14
C LEU A 325 -20.14 -16.26 1.08
N GLY A 326 -20.25 -14.96 0.79
CA GLY A 326 -19.60 -13.89 1.56
C GLY A 326 -18.15 -13.57 1.16
N TYR A 327 -17.59 -14.30 0.19
CA TYR A 327 -16.25 -14.05 -0.35
C TYR A 327 -16.31 -13.76 -1.84
N ALA A 328 -15.34 -13.00 -2.33
CA ALA A 328 -15.21 -12.75 -3.76
C ALA A 328 -14.83 -14.06 -4.46
N ALA A 329 -15.56 -14.40 -5.53
CA ALA A 329 -15.16 -15.50 -6.40
C ALA A 329 -13.74 -15.21 -6.93
N ARG A 330 -12.88 -16.21 -6.86
CA ARG A 330 -11.51 -16.13 -7.36
C ARG A 330 -11.31 -17.20 -8.40
N THR A 331 -10.48 -16.90 -9.39
CA THR A 331 -10.07 -17.88 -10.37
C THR A 331 -8.57 -17.78 -10.55
N THR A 332 -7.93 -18.92 -10.71
CA THR A 332 -6.51 -19.01 -11.06
C THR A 332 -6.34 -20.06 -12.14
N THR A 333 -5.28 -19.96 -12.91
CA THR A 333 -4.94 -20.98 -13.90
C THR A 333 -3.64 -21.64 -13.47
N VAL A 334 -3.53 -22.95 -13.67
CA VAL A 334 -2.33 -23.73 -13.38
C VAL A 334 -1.97 -24.63 -14.55
N ILE A 335 -0.71 -25.08 -14.61
CA ILE A 335 -0.27 -26.13 -15.54
C ILE A 335 -0.08 -27.41 -14.76
N VAL A 336 -0.89 -28.42 -15.09
CA VAL A 336 -0.68 -29.78 -14.59
C VAL A 336 0.37 -30.45 -15.46
N GLN A 337 1.55 -30.71 -14.90
CA GLN A 337 2.59 -31.48 -15.58
C GLN A 337 2.26 -32.98 -15.55
N PRO A 338 2.67 -33.77 -16.55
CA PRO A 338 2.42 -35.21 -16.52
C PRO A 338 3.10 -35.88 -15.31
N GLY A 339 2.32 -36.58 -14.50
CA GLY A 339 2.74 -37.17 -13.22
C GLY A 339 3.16 -36.16 -12.14
N GLY A 340 3.02 -34.85 -12.41
CA GLY A 340 3.41 -33.78 -11.50
C GLY A 340 2.34 -33.47 -10.46
N THR A 341 2.77 -32.83 -9.37
CA THR A 341 1.85 -32.21 -8.39
C THR A 341 2.01 -30.70 -8.45
N VAL A 342 0.90 -29.98 -8.58
CA VAL A 342 0.85 -28.51 -8.47
C VAL A 342 0.25 -28.14 -7.13
N GLU A 343 0.86 -27.18 -6.44
CA GLU A 343 0.33 -26.61 -5.21
C GLU A 343 -0.23 -25.20 -5.46
N ILE A 344 -1.46 -24.96 -5.00
CA ILE A 344 -2.14 -23.67 -5.10
C ILE A 344 -2.35 -23.10 -3.71
N VAL A 345 -1.95 -21.84 -3.50
CA VAL A 345 -2.35 -21.07 -2.33
C VAL A 345 -3.30 -19.96 -2.80
N ALA A 346 -4.58 -20.09 -2.46
CA ALA A 346 -5.60 -19.10 -2.79
C ALA A 346 -5.88 -18.24 -1.54
N SER A 347 -5.77 -16.92 -1.67
CA SER A 347 -6.24 -15.99 -0.64
C SER A 347 -7.64 -15.51 -0.99
N MET A 348 -8.61 -15.81 -0.14
CA MET A 348 -9.95 -15.26 -0.23
C MET A 348 -10.04 -14.03 0.64
N SER A 349 -10.42 -12.93 0.01
CA SER A 349 -10.85 -11.71 0.69
C SER A 349 -12.35 -11.83 0.91
N ALA A 350 -12.80 -11.67 2.16
CA ALA A 350 -14.21 -11.39 2.41
C ALA A 350 -14.62 -10.25 1.49
N GLN A 351 -15.73 -10.40 0.78
CA GLN A 351 -16.29 -9.26 0.09
C GLN A 351 -16.65 -8.25 1.19
N PRO A 352 -16.14 -7.00 1.18
CA PRO A 352 -16.95 -5.95 1.75
C PRO A 352 -18.26 -6.10 1.00
N ILE A 353 -19.35 -6.28 1.75
CA ILE A 353 -20.68 -6.40 1.18
C ILE A 353 -21.00 -5.03 0.59
N GLU A 354 -20.42 -4.69 -0.56
CA GLU A 354 -21.11 -3.94 -1.59
C GLU A 354 -22.12 -4.92 -2.13
N LEU A 355 -23.27 -4.99 -1.43
CA LEU A 355 -24.48 -5.34 -2.15
C LEU A 355 -24.50 -4.36 -3.32
N GLU A 356 -24.37 -4.85 -4.56
CA GLU A 356 -25.24 -4.28 -5.58
C GLU A 356 -26.60 -4.22 -4.88
N PRO A 357 -27.19 -3.04 -4.69
CA PRO A 357 -28.46 -2.98 -4.04
C PRO A 357 -29.36 -3.82 -4.92
N ILE A 358 -29.70 -5.04 -4.47
CA ILE A 358 -31.08 -5.43 -4.55
C ILE A 358 -31.74 -4.22 -3.90
N ALA A 359 -32.41 -3.41 -4.70
CA ALA A 359 -33.24 -2.34 -4.20
C ALA A 359 -34.41 -3.01 -3.48
N VAL A 360 -34.13 -3.68 -2.37
CA VAL A 360 -35.10 -3.92 -1.32
C VAL A 360 -35.16 -2.59 -0.60
N VAL A 361 -35.89 -1.66 -1.20
CA VAL A 361 -36.40 -0.55 -0.43
C VAL A 361 -37.33 -1.21 0.58
N VAL A 362 -36.83 -1.46 1.80
CA VAL A 362 -37.69 -1.82 2.92
C VAL A 362 -38.42 -0.55 3.30
N ARG A 363 -39.43 -0.21 2.51
CA ARG A 363 -40.37 0.84 2.86
C ARG A 363 -41.15 0.32 4.05
N SER A 364 -41.13 1.08 5.14
CA SER A 364 -42.10 0.85 6.20
C SER A 364 -43.49 0.91 5.56
N ARG A 365 -44.21 -0.22 5.55
CA ARG A 365 -45.60 -0.26 5.04
C ARG A 365 -46.49 0.78 5.72
N ARG A 366 -46.10 1.25 6.92
CA ARG A 366 -46.77 2.31 7.66
C ARG A 366 -46.47 3.70 7.07
N LEU A 367 -45.20 3.99 6.76
CA LEU A 367 -44.79 5.26 6.13
C LEU A 367 -45.27 5.35 4.67
N GLU A 368 -45.25 4.24 3.95
CA GLU A 368 -45.74 4.16 2.57
C GLU A 368 -47.28 4.34 2.51
N ARG A 369 -48.04 3.76 3.46
CA ARG A 369 -49.49 4.03 3.59
C ARG A 369 -49.84 5.48 3.91
N ASN A 370 -48.93 6.19 4.57
CA ASN A 370 -49.13 7.59 4.95
C ASN A 370 -48.61 8.57 3.89
N GLY A 371 -48.32 8.08 2.67
CA GLY A 371 -47.88 8.90 1.54
C GLY A 371 -46.52 9.56 1.73
N PHE A 372 -45.69 9.04 2.64
CA PHE A 372 -44.45 9.70 3.07
C PHE A 372 -43.45 9.90 1.91
N TYR A 373 -43.25 8.86 1.10
CA TYR A 373 -42.29 8.89 -0.02
C TYR A 373 -42.83 9.58 -1.30
N GLU A 374 -44.09 10.03 -1.28
CA GLU A 374 -44.72 10.73 -2.41
C GLU A 374 -44.76 12.26 -2.19
N ARG A 375 -44.24 12.77 -1.07
CA ARG A 375 -44.25 14.21 -0.77
C ARG A 375 -43.19 14.95 -1.59
N GLY A 376 -43.65 15.64 -2.63
CA GLY A 376 -42.86 16.66 -3.33
C GLY A 376 -42.49 17.82 -2.40
N HIS A 377 -41.22 18.23 -2.47
CA HIS A 377 -40.53 19.26 -1.68
C HIS A 377 -41.42 20.42 -1.20
N LEU A 378 -41.82 20.40 0.07
CA LEU A 378 -42.51 21.51 0.74
C LEU A 378 -41.94 21.84 2.14
N GLY A 379 -40.82 21.24 2.52
CA GLY A 379 -40.05 21.57 3.72
C GLY A 379 -38.57 21.81 3.38
N ASP A 380 -37.87 22.59 4.21
CA ASP A 380 -36.42 22.75 4.09
C ASP A 380 -35.75 21.45 4.59
N GLN A 381 -35.05 20.74 3.69
CA GLN A 381 -34.31 19.51 3.98
C GLN A 381 -32.82 19.83 4.11
N LEU A 382 -32.18 19.34 5.17
CA LEU A 382 -30.71 19.37 5.30
C LEU A 382 -30.14 18.03 4.86
N THR A 383 -29.05 18.10 4.09
CA THR A 383 -28.30 16.93 3.61
C THR A 383 -27.33 16.41 4.67
N ARG A 384 -26.91 15.13 4.54
CA ARG A 384 -25.97 14.49 5.46
C ARG A 384 -24.66 15.28 5.65
N SER A 385 -24.12 15.87 4.59
CA SER A 385 -22.91 16.69 4.66
C SER A 385 -23.11 17.95 5.51
N GLU A 386 -24.29 18.55 5.44
CA GLU A 386 -24.63 19.77 6.21
C GLU A 386 -24.89 19.46 7.70
N ILE A 387 -25.19 18.20 8.03
CA ILE A 387 -25.39 17.73 9.42
C ILE A 387 -24.06 17.35 10.08
N VAL A 388 -23.12 16.79 9.33
CA VAL A 388 -21.81 16.30 9.83
C VAL A 388 -20.80 17.43 10.07
N GLU A 389 -20.89 18.55 9.36
CA GLU A 389 -20.03 19.73 9.60
C GLU A 389 -20.40 20.52 10.88
N LEU A 390 -21.42 20.08 11.62
CA LEU A 390 -21.93 20.76 12.82
C LEU A 390 -21.17 20.30 14.06
N SER A 391 -20.52 21.25 14.76
CA SER A 391 -19.76 20.98 15.99
C SER A 391 -20.63 20.34 17.09
N PRO A 392 -20.11 19.44 17.96
CA PRO A 392 -20.90 18.65 18.92
C PRO A 392 -21.56 19.45 20.07
N ILE A 393 -21.60 20.78 20.01
CA ILE A 393 -22.11 21.62 21.09
C ILE A 393 -23.57 22.00 20.80
N VAL A 394 -24.44 21.11 21.29
CA VAL A 394 -25.88 21.28 21.58
C VAL A 394 -26.75 21.52 20.34
N VAL A 395 -27.66 20.59 20.03
CA VAL A 395 -28.69 20.74 18.97
C VAL A 395 -29.51 22.04 19.15
N SER A 396 -29.58 22.59 20.36
CA SER A 396 -30.15 23.91 20.62
C SER A 396 -29.41 25.08 19.89
N SER A 397 -28.10 25.00 19.71
CA SER A 397 -27.34 25.99 18.94
C SER A 397 -27.63 25.88 17.43
N LEU A 398 -27.88 24.65 16.96
CA LEU A 398 -28.31 24.27 15.61
C LEU A 398 -29.55 25.06 15.14
N PHE A 399 -30.53 25.26 16.04
CA PHE A 399 -31.78 25.97 15.72
C PHE A 399 -31.66 27.49 15.61
N ARG A 400 -30.59 28.11 16.10
CA ARG A 400 -30.42 29.58 16.06
C ARG A 400 -29.88 30.10 14.73
N GLY A 401 -29.21 29.25 13.94
CA GLY A 401 -28.49 29.68 12.73
C GLY A 401 -29.07 29.22 11.39
N LEU A 402 -29.86 28.14 11.36
CA LEU A 402 -30.07 27.38 10.12
C LEU A 402 -31.41 27.62 9.40
N PHE A 403 -32.36 28.34 9.98
CA PHE A 403 -33.72 28.39 9.43
C PHE A 403 -34.04 29.71 8.71
N ARG A 404 -34.53 29.62 7.46
CA ARG A 404 -35.29 30.69 6.79
C ARG A 404 -36.70 30.86 7.39
N THR A 405 -37.08 30.00 8.33
CA THR A 405 -38.28 30.06 9.18
C THR A 405 -37.90 30.42 10.63
N SER A 406 -38.71 31.22 11.33
CA SER A 406 -38.39 31.66 12.70
C SER A 406 -38.64 30.54 13.71
N VAL A 407 -37.60 29.78 14.07
CA VAL A 407 -37.61 28.86 15.21
C VAL A 407 -36.86 29.51 16.38
N THR A 408 -37.41 29.46 17.58
CA THR A 408 -36.83 30.08 18.78
C THR A 408 -36.88 29.11 19.94
N ILE A 409 -35.76 29.00 20.67
CA ILE A 409 -35.70 28.21 21.89
C ILE A 409 -36.21 29.06 23.05
N ARG A 410 -37.15 28.51 23.81
CA ARG A 410 -37.68 29.09 25.04
C ARG A 410 -37.46 28.12 26.19
N GLN A 411 -37.66 28.61 27.41
CA GLN A 411 -37.59 27.80 28.62
C GLN A 411 -38.94 27.84 29.31
N ARG A 412 -39.41 26.66 29.76
CA ARG A 412 -40.55 26.51 30.65
C ARG A 412 -40.19 27.01 32.06
N LEU A 413 -41.20 27.16 32.91
CA LEU A 413 -41.03 27.63 34.30
C LEU A 413 -40.18 26.68 35.17
N ASP A 414 -40.11 25.41 34.80
CA ASP A 414 -39.28 24.37 35.43
C ASP A 414 -37.82 24.36 34.92
N GLY A 415 -37.47 25.26 33.99
CA GLY A 415 -36.15 25.36 33.37
C GLY A 415 -35.96 24.49 32.12
N THR A 416 -36.93 23.64 31.78
CA THR A 416 -36.85 22.74 30.63
C THR A 416 -36.91 23.55 29.33
N PRO A 417 -35.90 23.47 28.44
CA PRO A 417 -35.95 24.15 27.16
C PRO A 417 -36.95 23.48 26.22
N TYR A 418 -37.55 24.27 25.32
CA TYR A 418 -38.44 23.78 24.28
C TYR A 418 -38.35 24.65 23.02
N LEU A 419 -38.66 24.07 21.86
CA LEU A 419 -38.67 24.80 20.60
C LEU A 419 -40.04 25.43 20.34
N THR A 420 -40.00 26.68 19.90
CA THR A 420 -41.17 27.41 19.41
C THR A 420 -40.99 27.81 17.95
N GLY A 421 -42.08 27.72 17.20
CA GLY A 421 -42.16 28.15 15.81
C GLY A 421 -42.86 29.49 15.64
N ARG A 422 -43.25 29.78 14.40
CA ARG A 422 -44.00 31.00 14.04
C ARG A 422 -45.26 31.15 14.90
N ARG A 423 -45.49 32.33 15.48
CA ARG A 423 -46.58 32.65 16.43
C ARG A 423 -46.42 32.01 17.83
N ASP A 424 -45.19 31.81 18.29
CA ASP A 424 -44.85 31.37 19.66
C ASP A 424 -45.49 30.04 20.05
N CYS A 425 -45.72 29.19 19.07
CA CYS A 425 -46.33 27.88 19.27
C CYS A 425 -45.27 26.81 19.46
N GLU A 426 -45.51 25.88 20.38
CA GLU A 426 -44.59 24.79 20.67
C GLU A 426 -44.56 23.78 19.52
N LEU A 427 -43.35 23.40 19.10
CA LEU A 427 -43.13 22.38 18.07
C LEU A 427 -43.11 20.99 18.72
N ARG A 428 -43.85 20.04 18.16
CA ARG A 428 -43.71 18.62 18.55
C ARG A 428 -42.60 17.95 17.78
N ILE A 429 -41.94 17.02 18.43
CA ILE A 429 -40.70 16.43 17.94
C ILE A 429 -40.89 14.93 17.83
N TYR A 430 -40.50 14.38 16.69
CA TYR A 430 -40.60 12.96 16.41
C TYR A 430 -39.24 12.44 15.97
N LEU A 431 -38.80 11.32 16.55
CA LEU A 431 -37.66 10.53 16.09
C LEU A 431 -38.20 9.24 15.50
N ASP A 432 -37.98 9.00 14.21
CA ASP A 432 -38.49 7.82 13.49
C ASP A 432 -40.00 7.58 13.71
N ASP A 433 -40.81 8.65 13.68
CA ASP A 433 -42.27 8.66 13.91
C ASP A 433 -42.71 8.36 15.36
N PHE A 434 -41.77 8.26 16.30
CA PHE A 434 -42.07 8.20 17.74
C PHE A 434 -42.04 9.60 18.36
N PRO A 435 -43.10 10.05 19.03
CA PRO A 435 -43.09 11.32 19.72
C PRO A 435 -42.02 11.28 20.82
N MET A 436 -41.21 12.32 20.86
CA MET A 436 -40.27 12.53 21.95
C MET A 436 -40.97 13.33 23.05
N ASP A 437 -41.02 12.77 24.25
CA ASP A 437 -41.44 13.47 25.46
C ASP A 437 -40.19 13.99 26.21
N ASP A 438 -40.31 15.13 26.90
CA ASP A 438 -39.29 15.68 27.83
C ASP A 438 -37.85 15.88 27.29
N TRP A 439 -37.69 16.73 26.28
CA TRP A 439 -36.42 17.36 25.82
C TRP A 439 -35.12 16.53 25.89
N ASP A 440 -35.16 15.24 25.57
CA ASP A 440 -34.00 14.32 25.59
C ASP A 440 -33.01 14.53 24.43
N PHE A 441 -32.95 15.73 23.84
CA PHE A 441 -32.12 16.03 22.67
C PHE A 441 -30.63 15.85 22.89
N ASP A 442 -30.15 16.10 24.10
CA ASP A 442 -28.74 15.98 24.44
C ASP A 442 -28.27 14.52 24.49
N THR A 443 -29.22 13.55 24.44
CA THR A 443 -28.92 12.12 24.39
C THR A 443 -28.79 11.57 22.97
N ILE A 444 -29.22 12.33 21.95
CA ILE A 444 -29.17 11.91 20.55
C ILE A 444 -27.84 12.36 19.95
N SER A 445 -26.99 11.39 19.60
CA SER A 445 -25.78 11.67 18.84
C SER A 445 -26.12 12.13 17.41
N PRO A 446 -25.54 13.24 16.91
CA PRO A 446 -25.70 13.66 15.53
C PRO A 446 -25.31 12.58 14.51
N ASP A 447 -24.38 11.69 14.85
CA ASP A 447 -23.95 10.59 13.98
C ASP A 447 -25.05 9.57 13.70
N TRP A 448 -26.09 9.52 14.55
CA TRP A 448 -27.22 8.61 14.39
C TRP A 448 -28.28 9.14 13.45
N LEU A 449 -28.30 10.46 13.24
CA LEU A 449 -29.28 11.11 12.38
C LEU A 449 -28.87 10.97 10.91
N GLU A 450 -29.80 10.51 10.10
CA GLU A 450 -29.69 10.47 8.65
C GLU A 450 -30.34 11.72 8.01
N GLY A 451 -31.18 12.43 8.76
CA GLY A 451 -31.62 13.78 8.41
C GLY A 451 -32.76 14.34 9.25
N MET A 452 -33.20 15.55 8.86
CA MET A 452 -34.11 16.38 9.63
C MET A 452 -35.03 17.22 8.74
N GLU A 453 -36.30 17.36 9.14
CA GLU A 453 -37.31 18.21 8.49
C GLU A 453 -38.12 19.01 9.52
N VAL A 454 -38.42 20.28 9.20
CA VAL A 454 -39.31 21.14 10.00
C VAL A 454 -40.54 21.53 9.19
N TYR A 455 -41.72 21.33 9.77
CA TYR A 455 -43.00 21.76 9.22
C TYR A 455 -43.70 22.73 10.18
N GLN A 456 -44.33 23.79 9.66
CA GLN A 456 -45.08 24.76 10.46
C GLN A 456 -46.40 25.14 9.80
N GLY A 457 -47.43 25.41 10.61
CA GLY A 457 -48.72 25.91 10.16
C GLY A 457 -49.42 24.95 9.18
N MET A 458 -49.87 25.48 8.03
CA MET A 458 -50.64 24.69 7.05
C MET A 458 -49.83 23.63 6.30
N PHE A 459 -48.50 23.62 6.47
CA PHE A 459 -47.61 22.63 5.87
C PHE A 459 -47.36 21.43 6.78
N VAL A 460 -47.88 21.46 8.03
CA VAL A 460 -47.79 20.31 8.93
C VAL A 460 -48.56 19.14 8.32
N PRO A 461 -47.90 17.99 8.14
CA PRO A 461 -48.57 16.83 7.61
C PRO A 461 -49.81 16.43 8.41
N PRO A 462 -50.92 16.03 7.76
CA PRO A 462 -52.18 15.70 8.43
C PRO A 462 -52.08 14.61 9.49
N GLN A 463 -51.08 13.72 9.42
CA GLN A 463 -50.89 12.68 10.43
C GLN A 463 -50.30 13.20 11.74
N TYR A 464 -49.75 14.42 11.74
CA TYR A 464 -49.20 15.09 12.92
C TYR A 464 -50.09 16.26 13.40
N PHE A 465 -51.34 16.33 12.90
CA PHE A 465 -52.33 17.35 13.27
C PHE A 465 -52.80 17.22 14.74
N PRO A 466 -53.22 18.32 15.40
CA PRO A 466 -53.35 19.69 14.90
C PRO A 466 -52.37 20.66 15.57
N ASP A 467 -51.14 20.24 15.84
CA ASP A 467 -50.19 21.09 16.53
C ASP A 467 -49.40 21.90 15.51
N CYS A 468 -49.64 23.22 15.56
CA CYS A 468 -48.78 24.36 15.27
C CYS A 468 -47.48 24.20 14.43
N GLY A 469 -46.69 23.16 14.67
CA GLY A 469 -45.56 22.74 13.85
C GLY A 469 -44.93 21.44 14.37
N VAL A 470 -44.24 20.71 13.51
CA VAL A 470 -43.49 19.50 13.87
C VAL A 470 -42.07 19.50 13.35
N LEU A 471 -41.18 18.89 14.12
CA LEU A 471 -39.82 18.54 13.75
C LEU A 471 -39.73 17.02 13.63
N LEU A 472 -39.31 16.54 12.46
CA LEU A 472 -39.10 15.13 12.19
C LEU A 472 -37.60 14.87 12.08
N LEU A 473 -37.11 13.93 12.87
CA LEU A 473 -35.75 13.40 12.87
C LEU A 473 -35.81 11.95 12.41
N TRP A 474 -34.85 11.52 11.61
CA TRP A 474 -34.73 10.10 11.22
C TRP A 474 -33.33 9.55 11.49
N THR A 475 -33.25 8.32 11.96
CA THR A 475 -31.99 7.63 12.26
C THR A 475 -31.56 6.68 11.16
N LYS A 476 -30.27 6.30 11.15
CA LYS A 476 -29.63 5.38 10.19
C LYS A 476 -30.07 3.90 10.29
N LEU A 477 -31.06 3.54 11.11
CA LEU A 477 -31.36 2.14 11.46
C LEU A 477 -31.97 1.31 10.32
#